data_AF-A0A0A1U6A5-F1
#
_entry.id   AF-A0A0A1U6A5-F1
#
_cell.length_a   1.000
_cell.length_b   1.000
_cell.length_c   1.000
_cell.angle_alpha   90.00
_cell.angle_beta   90.00
_cell.angle_gamma   90.00
#
_symmetry.space_group_name_H-M   'P 1'
#
loop_
_entity.id
_entity.type
_entity.pdbx_description
1 polymer ?
#
loop_
_entity_poly.entity_id
_entity_poly.type
_entity_poly.pdbx_seq_one_letter_code
_entity_poly.pdbx_strand_id
1 'polypeptide(L)'
;MISLIILFIVPHTYGVNSQVLTTQVESLCMTDFVVVNMNSPEVNIRNYTLCYNRIPNYEINVHGYNIKSLCFVHPDYLIVNKSTLFLNRCGEWLQIIGPSENIVNCMVAGSADIGTADSTLAIERRTIGVYSLLYKRLTSGVDNTKNYLTQVTMFEVAFDLGIPPSFYVIYRNESSVTIQFTDHNRPPE
;
A
#
# COMPACT_ATOMS: atom_id res chain seq x y z
N MET A 1 -72.28 33.85 24.55
CA MET A 1 -70.86 34.22 24.69
C MET A 1 -70.07 33.32 23.76
N ILE A 2 -69.47 33.91 22.73
CA ILE A 2 -68.91 33.26 21.55
C ILE A 2 -67.52 32.69 21.90
N SER A 3 -67.28 31.41 21.64
CA SER A 3 -65.93 30.83 21.75
C SER A 3 -65.41 30.55 20.33
N LEU A 4 -64.42 31.33 19.93
CA LEU A 4 -63.76 31.31 18.63
C LEU A 4 -62.64 30.27 18.68
N ILE A 5 -62.79 29.14 17.97
CA ILE A 5 -61.71 28.15 17.83
C ILE A 5 -60.90 28.52 16.59
N ILE A 6 -59.67 29.01 16.79
CA ILE A 6 -58.71 29.33 15.73
C ILE A 6 -58.01 28.03 15.33
N LEU A 7 -58.30 27.54 14.13
CA LEU A 7 -57.65 26.37 13.54
C LEU A 7 -56.32 26.81 12.89
N PHE A 8 -55.19 26.50 13.51
CA PHE A 8 -53.87 26.68 12.89
C PHE A 8 -53.58 25.50 11.97
N ILE A 9 -53.68 25.72 10.67
CA ILE A 9 -53.26 24.75 9.64
C ILE A 9 -51.75 24.95 9.42
N VAL A 10 -50.95 24.01 9.92
CA VAL A 10 -49.50 23.97 9.65
C VAL A 10 -49.29 23.27 8.30
N PRO A 11 -48.73 23.93 7.26
CA PRO A 11 -48.46 23.26 6.00
C PRO A 11 -47.35 22.21 6.21
N HIS A 12 -47.68 20.94 5.94
CA HIS A 12 -46.72 19.86 5.75
C HIS A 12 -45.89 20.17 4.50
N THR A 13 -44.69 20.72 4.68
CA THR A 13 -43.69 20.73 3.62
C THR A 13 -43.17 19.31 3.47
N TYR A 14 -43.61 18.63 2.41
CA TYR A 14 -42.99 17.40 1.93
C TYR A 14 -41.54 17.73 1.56
N GLY A 15 -40.61 17.36 2.45
CA GLY A 15 -39.19 17.39 2.16
C GLY A 15 -38.90 16.39 1.04
N VAL A 16 -38.55 16.90 -0.14
CA VAL A 16 -38.02 16.10 -1.24
C VAL A 16 -36.72 15.49 -0.73
N ASN A 17 -36.75 14.18 -0.51
CA ASN A 17 -35.59 13.40 -0.09
C ASN A 17 -34.70 13.20 -1.33
N SER A 18 -33.89 14.20 -1.65
CA SER A 18 -32.82 14.05 -2.63
C SER A 18 -31.82 13.06 -2.06
N GLN A 19 -31.87 11.82 -2.52
CA GLN A 19 -30.80 10.87 -2.33
C GLN A 19 -29.57 11.40 -3.06
N VAL A 20 -28.76 12.18 -2.36
CA VAL A 20 -27.41 12.51 -2.78
C VAL A 20 -26.67 11.19 -2.84
N LEU A 21 -26.40 10.73 -4.06
CA LEU A 21 -25.47 9.65 -4.33
C LEU A 21 -24.10 10.12 -3.83
N THR A 22 -23.79 9.80 -2.58
CA THR A 22 -22.46 10.02 -2.01
C THR A 22 -21.51 9.11 -2.78
N THR A 23 -20.86 9.65 -3.81
CA THR A 23 -19.59 9.12 -4.27
C THR A 23 -18.70 9.04 -3.05
N GLN A 24 -18.44 7.82 -2.59
CA GLN A 24 -17.57 7.52 -1.47
C GLN A 24 -16.19 8.10 -1.81
N VAL A 25 -15.91 9.30 -1.31
CA VAL A 25 -14.58 9.89 -1.35
C VAL A 25 -13.73 8.97 -0.46
N GLU A 26 -12.91 8.13 -1.08
CA GLU A 26 -11.89 7.35 -0.37
C GLU A 26 -11.12 8.34 0.52
N SER A 27 -11.09 8.07 1.83
CA SER A 27 -10.35 8.87 2.80
C SER A 27 -8.91 9.06 2.31
N LEU A 28 -8.49 10.33 2.20
CA LEU A 28 -7.11 10.74 1.87
C LEU A 28 -6.07 10.20 2.87
N CYS A 29 -6.51 9.74 4.04
CA CYS A 29 -5.68 9.08 5.02
C CYS A 29 -6.23 7.67 5.28
N MET A 30 -5.63 6.65 4.68
CA MET A 30 -5.85 5.26 5.09
C MET A 30 -4.92 4.95 6.27
N THR A 31 -5.48 4.61 7.42
CA THR A 31 -4.71 4.22 8.61
C THR A 31 -4.64 2.72 8.80
N ASP A 32 -5.60 1.99 8.23
CA ASP A 32 -5.75 0.55 8.40
C ASP A 32 -5.30 -0.19 7.15
N PHE A 33 -4.07 -0.66 7.18
CA PHE A 33 -3.54 -1.58 6.18
C PHE A 33 -3.51 -3.00 6.75
N VAL A 34 -3.57 -3.98 5.85
CA VAL A 34 -3.37 -5.38 6.23
C VAL A 34 -2.03 -5.81 5.65
N VAL A 35 -1.22 -6.48 6.45
CA VAL A 35 -0.01 -7.16 5.96
C VAL A 35 -0.26 -8.64 5.92
N VAL A 36 0.17 -9.27 4.83
CA VAL A 36 0.11 -10.72 4.65
C VAL A 36 1.50 -11.33 4.47
N ASN A 37 1.66 -12.55 4.97
CA ASN A 37 2.83 -13.38 4.67
C ASN A 37 2.67 -14.01 3.29
N MET A 38 3.39 -13.50 2.29
CA MET A 38 3.34 -14.02 0.91
C MET A 38 3.85 -15.45 0.77
N ASN A 39 4.53 -16.01 1.78
CA ASN A 39 4.97 -17.41 1.75
C ASN A 39 3.94 -18.37 2.35
N SER A 40 2.82 -17.89 2.90
CA SER A 40 1.78 -18.74 3.45
C SER A 40 0.97 -19.39 2.31
N PRO A 41 0.63 -20.69 2.42
CA PRO A 41 -0.16 -21.39 1.40
C PRO A 41 -1.62 -20.89 1.33
N GLU A 42 -2.08 -20.14 2.33
CA GLU A 42 -3.42 -19.52 2.38
C GLU A 42 -3.51 -18.22 1.56
N VAL A 43 -2.38 -17.69 1.09
CA VAL A 43 -2.30 -16.47 0.29
C VAL A 43 -2.26 -16.81 -1.20
N ASN A 44 -3.23 -16.29 -1.95
CA ASN A 44 -3.28 -16.44 -3.40
C ASN A 44 -2.75 -15.17 -4.09
N ILE A 45 -1.60 -15.27 -4.75
CA ILE A 45 -1.01 -14.19 -5.53
C ILE A 45 -1.45 -14.38 -6.99
N ARG A 46 -2.41 -13.57 -7.44
CA ARG A 46 -2.98 -13.67 -8.80
C ARG A 46 -2.03 -13.11 -9.85
N ASN A 47 -1.35 -12.03 -9.52
CA ASN A 47 -0.39 -11.35 -10.37
C ASN A 47 0.68 -10.69 -9.50
N TYR A 48 1.92 -10.60 -10.01
CA TYR A 48 2.98 -9.86 -9.36
C TYR A 48 3.93 -9.22 -10.38
N THR A 49 4.49 -8.07 -10.02
CA THR A 49 5.49 -7.36 -10.81
C THR A 49 6.69 -7.03 -9.93
N LEU A 50 7.87 -6.98 -10.53
CA LEU A 50 9.11 -6.62 -9.84
C LEU A 50 9.65 -5.31 -10.43
N CYS A 51 10.03 -4.38 -9.56
CA CYS A 51 10.57 -3.09 -9.94
C CYS A 51 11.94 -3.18 -10.60
N TYR A 52 12.80 -4.08 -10.12
CA TYR A 52 14.24 -4.07 -10.41
C TYR A 52 14.75 -5.30 -11.15
N ASN A 53 13.85 -6.14 -11.67
CA ASN A 53 14.22 -7.39 -12.37
C ASN A 53 15.03 -7.20 -13.67
N ARG A 54 15.14 -5.96 -14.17
CA ARG A 54 15.98 -5.60 -15.32
C ARG A 54 17.43 -5.27 -14.95
N ILE A 55 17.74 -5.11 -13.66
CA ILE A 55 19.10 -4.89 -13.19
C ILE A 55 19.79 -6.26 -13.05
N PRO A 56 20.98 -6.46 -13.66
CA PRO A 56 21.74 -7.69 -13.45
C PRO A 56 22.05 -7.90 -11.97
N ASN A 57 21.83 -9.12 -11.45
CA ASN A 57 22.04 -9.46 -10.04
C ASN A 57 21.34 -8.49 -9.06
N TYR A 58 20.13 -8.02 -9.40
CA TYR A 58 19.37 -7.05 -8.59
C TYR A 58 19.19 -7.48 -7.13
N GLU A 59 19.11 -8.79 -6.86
CA GLU A 59 18.99 -9.32 -5.50
C GLU A 59 20.18 -8.96 -4.58
N ILE A 60 21.35 -8.73 -5.18
CA ILE A 60 22.58 -8.35 -4.48
C ILE A 60 22.83 -6.85 -4.61
N ASN A 61 22.57 -6.31 -5.81
CA ASN A 61 22.94 -4.96 -6.20
C ASN A 61 21.97 -3.89 -5.70
N VAL A 62 20.69 -4.23 -5.49
CA VAL A 62 19.71 -3.32 -4.91
C VAL A 62 19.62 -3.60 -3.43
N HIS A 63 19.94 -2.61 -2.59
CA HIS A 63 20.19 -2.83 -1.18
C HIS A 63 18.97 -3.40 -0.45
N GLY A 64 17.77 -2.93 -0.77
CA GLY A 64 16.53 -3.46 -0.19
C GLY A 64 16.33 -4.97 -0.44
N TYR A 65 16.76 -5.48 -1.60
CA TYR A 65 16.75 -6.92 -1.88
C TYR A 65 17.85 -7.65 -1.11
N ASN A 66 19.05 -7.08 -1.05
CA ASN A 66 20.20 -7.67 -0.37
C ASN A 66 19.89 -7.91 1.13
N ILE A 67 19.30 -6.91 1.79
CA ILE A 67 18.88 -7.02 3.21
C ILE A 67 17.53 -7.73 3.39
N LYS A 68 16.93 -8.23 2.29
CA LYS A 68 15.64 -8.95 2.28
C LYS A 68 14.50 -8.17 2.94
N SER A 69 14.53 -6.84 2.84
CA SER A 69 13.51 -5.98 3.43
C SER A 69 12.58 -5.44 2.35
N LEU A 70 11.73 -6.33 1.82
CA LEU A 70 10.90 -6.09 0.64
C LEU A 70 9.42 -6.11 1.00
N CYS A 71 8.66 -5.22 0.38
CA CYS A 71 7.20 -5.25 0.41
C CYS A 71 6.59 -5.01 -0.98
N PHE A 72 5.38 -5.52 -1.14
CA PHE A 72 4.61 -5.46 -2.37
C PHE A 72 3.28 -4.80 -2.08
N VAL A 73 2.99 -3.73 -2.81
CA VAL A 73 1.71 -3.00 -2.70
C VAL A 73 0.72 -3.52 -3.73
N HIS A 74 -0.57 -3.25 -3.55
CA HIS A 74 -1.54 -3.55 -4.60
C HIS A 74 -1.21 -2.78 -5.91
N PRO A 75 -1.46 -3.34 -7.11
CA PRO A 75 -1.14 -2.69 -8.40
C PRO A 75 -1.68 -1.26 -8.54
N ASP A 76 -2.90 -1.00 -8.06
CA ASP A 76 -3.52 0.33 -8.07
C ASP A 76 -2.73 1.39 -7.28
N TYR A 77 -1.90 0.96 -6.34
CA TYR A 77 -1.08 1.83 -5.50
C TYR A 77 0.41 1.80 -5.87
N LEU A 78 0.80 1.12 -6.96
CA LEU A 78 2.19 1.16 -7.44
C LEU A 78 2.52 2.52 -8.08
N ILE A 79 1.53 3.14 -8.72
CA ILE A 79 1.62 4.49 -9.28
C ILE A 79 0.71 5.39 -8.46
N VAL A 80 1.28 6.42 -7.85
CA VAL A 80 0.55 7.37 -7.00
C VAL A 80 0.62 8.78 -7.56
N ASN A 81 -0.47 9.52 -7.43
CA ASN A 81 -0.51 10.93 -7.79
C ASN A 81 0.03 11.75 -6.59
N LYS A 82 1.26 12.25 -6.70
CA LYS A 82 1.84 13.18 -5.72
C LYS A 82 1.99 14.56 -6.36
N SER A 83 1.22 15.51 -5.85
CA SER A 83 1.11 16.90 -6.33
C SER A 83 0.61 17.04 -7.78
N THR A 84 1.51 16.93 -8.76
CA THR A 84 1.29 17.19 -10.19
C THR A 84 1.84 16.07 -11.08
N LEU A 85 2.49 15.06 -10.50
CA LEU A 85 3.17 13.99 -11.20
C LEU A 85 2.66 12.62 -10.74
N PHE A 86 2.57 11.70 -11.69
CA PHE A 86 2.38 10.29 -11.40
C PHE A 86 3.74 9.67 -11.08
N LEU A 87 3.96 9.33 -9.81
CA LEU A 87 5.20 8.74 -9.35
C LEU A 87 5.04 7.25 -9.16
N ASN A 88 6.01 6.51 -9.64
CA ASN A 88 6.14 5.09 -9.37
C ASN A 88 6.77 4.92 -7.97
N ARG A 89 6.15 4.11 -7.11
CA ARG A 89 6.62 3.84 -5.74
C ARG A 89 7.80 2.87 -5.67
N CYS A 90 8.29 2.34 -6.79
CA CYS A 90 9.48 1.49 -6.82
C CYS A 90 10.66 2.13 -6.07
N GLY A 91 11.15 1.46 -5.02
CA GLY A 91 12.25 1.96 -4.20
C GLY A 91 11.84 2.83 -3.01
N GLU A 92 10.56 3.20 -2.90
CA GLU A 92 10.03 3.90 -1.74
C GLU A 92 10.12 3.02 -0.49
N TRP A 93 10.45 3.62 0.66
CA TRP A 93 10.50 2.92 1.94
C TRP A 93 9.22 3.15 2.73
N LEU A 94 8.64 2.04 3.18
CA LEU A 94 7.47 2.02 4.04
C LEU A 94 7.89 1.57 5.43
N GLN A 95 7.51 2.36 6.43
CA GLN A 95 7.57 1.94 7.82
C GLN A 95 6.24 1.30 8.20
N ILE A 96 6.31 0.06 8.67
CA ILE A 96 5.17 -0.76 9.05
C ILE A 96 5.28 -1.07 10.54
N ILE A 97 4.20 -0.85 11.27
CA ILE A 97 4.06 -1.15 12.69
C ILE A 97 2.90 -2.14 12.86
N GLY A 98 3.22 -3.33 13.35
CA GLY A 98 2.25 -4.39 13.62
C GLY A 98 1.96 -4.57 15.11
N PRO A 99 1.16 -5.60 15.48
CA PRO A 99 0.77 -5.85 16.87
C PRO A 99 1.91 -6.16 17.83
N SER A 100 3.08 -6.55 17.32
CA SER A 100 4.28 -6.72 18.14
C SER A 100 4.91 -5.41 18.62
N GLU A 101 4.41 -4.26 18.15
CA GLU A 101 4.99 -2.93 18.29
C GLU A 101 6.40 -2.80 17.65
N ASN A 102 6.90 -3.86 17.01
CA ASN A 102 8.16 -3.80 16.28
C ASN A 102 7.99 -3.01 14.98
N ILE A 103 8.93 -2.11 14.76
CA ILE A 103 9.03 -1.33 13.54
C ILE A 103 9.76 -2.14 12.47
N VAL A 104 9.15 -2.24 11.28
CA VAL A 104 9.75 -2.83 10.09
C VAL A 104 9.77 -1.79 8.98
N ASN A 105 10.96 -1.48 8.46
CA ASN A 105 11.12 -0.66 7.25
C ASN A 105 11.32 -1.58 6.05
N CYS A 106 10.44 -1.53 5.06
CA CYS A 106 10.54 -2.32 3.84
C CYS A 106 10.57 -1.42 2.61
N MET A 107 11.32 -1.83 1.59
CA MET A 107 11.36 -1.19 0.29
C MET A 107 10.24 -1.75 -0.59
N VAL A 108 9.49 -0.88 -1.26
CA VAL A 108 8.52 -1.29 -2.29
C VAL A 108 9.28 -1.90 -3.47
N ALA A 109 9.17 -3.22 -3.57
CA ALA A 109 9.88 -4.06 -4.54
C ALA A 109 9.07 -4.28 -5.83
N GLY A 110 7.80 -3.89 -5.82
CA GLY A 110 6.86 -4.06 -6.91
C GLY A 110 5.42 -4.10 -6.41
N SER A 111 4.54 -4.67 -7.23
CA SER A 111 3.14 -4.86 -6.86
C SER A 111 2.74 -6.32 -6.85
N ALA A 112 1.75 -6.67 -6.01
CA ALA A 112 1.13 -7.97 -5.99
C ALA A 112 -0.39 -7.84 -5.83
N ASP A 113 -1.16 -8.51 -6.68
CA ASP A 113 -2.60 -8.72 -6.53
C ASP A 113 -2.79 -9.94 -5.63
N ILE A 114 -3.14 -9.67 -4.36
CA ILE A 114 -3.17 -10.64 -3.28
C ILE A 114 -4.62 -10.83 -2.83
N GLY A 115 -5.12 -12.06 -3.01
CA GLY A 115 -6.38 -12.51 -2.42
C GLY A 115 -6.16 -13.49 -1.27
N THR A 116 -7.02 -13.41 -0.27
CA THR A 116 -7.13 -14.40 0.82
C THR A 116 -8.55 -14.95 0.88
N ALA A 117 -8.75 -16.06 1.59
CA ALA A 117 -10.09 -16.53 1.91
C ALA A 117 -10.90 -15.39 2.57
N ASP A 118 -12.13 -15.19 2.12
CA ASP A 118 -13.08 -14.17 2.62
C ASP A 118 -12.65 -12.70 2.44
N SER A 119 -11.59 -12.40 1.68
CA SER A 119 -11.22 -11.02 1.38
C SER A 119 -12.16 -10.37 0.35
N THR A 120 -12.41 -9.08 0.52
CA THR A 120 -13.11 -8.23 -0.46
C THR A 120 -12.09 -7.40 -1.22
N LEU A 121 -12.44 -6.94 -2.44
CA LEU A 121 -11.57 -6.05 -3.24
C LEU A 121 -11.07 -4.83 -2.45
N ALA A 122 -11.90 -4.28 -1.56
CA ALA A 122 -11.51 -3.14 -0.72
C ALA A 122 -10.39 -3.48 0.27
N ILE A 123 -10.40 -4.71 0.81
CA ILE A 123 -9.33 -5.23 1.68
C ILE A 123 -8.10 -5.55 0.84
N GLU A 124 -8.26 -6.28 -0.28
CA GLU A 124 -7.18 -6.66 -1.19
C GLU A 124 -6.38 -5.44 -1.67
N ARG A 125 -7.06 -4.33 -2.00
CA ARG A 125 -6.43 -3.05 -2.37
C ARG A 125 -5.54 -2.48 -1.26
N ARG A 126 -5.88 -2.69 0.01
CA ARG A 126 -5.14 -2.20 1.19
C ARG A 126 -4.15 -3.23 1.75
N THR A 127 -3.98 -4.35 1.06
CA THR A 127 -3.07 -5.42 1.47
C THR A 127 -1.65 -5.11 1.02
N ILE A 128 -0.70 -5.27 1.93
CA ILE A 128 0.73 -5.20 1.71
C ILE A 128 1.29 -6.61 1.86
N GLY A 129 1.90 -7.13 0.80
CA GLY A 129 2.60 -8.39 0.84
C GLY A 129 4.02 -8.23 1.40
N VAL A 130 4.39 -9.07 2.36
CA VAL A 130 5.78 -9.19 2.84
C VAL A 130 6.19 -10.65 2.94
N TYR A 131 7.49 -10.92 2.95
CA TYR A 131 7.99 -12.28 3.21
C TYR A 131 7.98 -12.65 4.69
N SER A 132 8.05 -13.95 4.98
CA SER A 132 7.91 -14.54 6.32
C SER A 132 8.81 -13.90 7.38
N LEU A 133 10.04 -13.53 7.04
CA LEU A 133 10.97 -12.91 7.98
C LEU A 133 10.43 -11.59 8.52
N LEU A 134 9.94 -10.70 7.64
CA LEU A 134 9.35 -9.43 8.04
C LEU A 134 8.02 -9.63 8.74
N TYR A 135 7.19 -10.55 8.23
CA TYR A 135 5.91 -10.87 8.83
C TYR A 135 6.05 -11.32 10.30
N LYS A 136 6.99 -12.23 10.57
CA LYS A 136 7.26 -12.70 11.94
C LYS A 136 7.72 -11.58 12.88
N ARG A 137 8.48 -10.59 12.38
CA ARG A 137 8.85 -9.42 13.18
C ARG A 137 7.63 -8.59 13.58
N LEU A 138 6.68 -8.41 12.66
CA LEU A 138 5.42 -7.66 12.89
C LEU A 138 4.45 -8.37 13.85
N THR A 139 4.55 -9.69 13.99
CA THR A 139 3.61 -10.50 14.80
C THR A 139 4.26 -11.18 16.01
N SER A 140 5.52 -10.87 16.33
CA SER A 140 6.30 -11.54 17.39
C SER A 140 6.47 -13.05 17.16
N GLY A 141 6.39 -13.51 15.91
CA GLY A 141 6.59 -14.92 15.55
C GLY A 141 5.52 -15.86 16.10
N VAL A 142 4.30 -15.36 16.39
CA VAL A 142 3.19 -16.20 16.86
C VAL A 142 2.72 -17.10 15.70
N ASP A 143 3.32 -18.29 15.62
CA ASP A 143 3.09 -19.32 14.61
C ASP A 143 1.78 -20.09 14.88
N ASN A 144 0.62 -19.43 14.73
CA ASN A 144 -0.66 -20.15 14.57
C ASN A 144 -0.97 -20.32 13.09
N THR A 145 -1.56 -21.46 12.73
CA THR A 145 -1.93 -21.85 11.35
C THR A 145 -2.93 -20.91 10.65
N LYS A 146 -3.47 -19.92 11.36
CA LYS A 146 -4.35 -18.87 10.80
C LYS A 146 -3.74 -17.46 10.87
N ASN A 147 -2.50 -17.32 11.32
CA ASN A 147 -1.82 -16.03 11.48
C ASN A 147 -1.00 -15.69 10.24
N TYR A 148 -1.59 -15.68 9.04
CA TYR A 148 -0.91 -15.22 7.81
C TYR A 148 -1.28 -13.78 7.42
N LEU A 149 -2.20 -13.16 8.15
CA LEU A 149 -2.63 -11.78 7.99
C LEU A 149 -2.64 -11.04 9.33
N THR A 150 -2.32 -9.76 9.31
CA THR A 150 -2.40 -8.90 10.50
C THR A 150 -2.69 -7.46 10.10
N GLN A 151 -3.42 -6.73 10.95
CA GLN A 151 -3.62 -5.30 10.77
C GLN A 151 -2.37 -4.55 11.20
N VAL A 152 -2.00 -3.54 10.43
CA VAL A 152 -0.82 -2.71 10.65
C VAL A 152 -1.14 -1.24 10.41
N THR A 153 -0.31 -0.38 10.98
CA THR A 153 -0.18 1.00 10.54
C THR A 153 1.02 1.11 9.59
N MET A 154 0.88 1.91 8.53
CA MET A 154 1.93 2.11 7.53
C MET A 154 2.08 3.60 7.21
N PHE A 155 3.32 4.05 7.01
CA PHE A 155 3.63 5.38 6.50
C PHE A 155 4.88 5.36 5.63
N GLU A 156 4.94 6.27 4.67
CA GLU A 156 6.13 6.53 3.86
C GLU A 156 7.21 7.20 4.73
N VAL A 157 8.46 6.76 4.57
CA VAL A 157 9.59 7.32 5.30
C VAL A 157 10.78 7.57 4.38
N ALA A 158 11.55 8.61 4.69
CA ALA A 158 12.88 8.80 4.11
C ALA A 158 13.89 7.95 4.89
N PHE A 159 13.95 6.65 4.60
CA PHE A 159 14.85 5.73 5.31
C PHE A 159 16.28 5.91 4.82
N ASP A 160 17.19 6.30 5.73
CA ASP A 160 18.60 6.46 5.42
C ASP A 160 19.31 5.10 5.47
N LEU A 161 19.76 4.64 4.30
CA LEU A 161 20.51 3.40 4.16
C LEU A 161 21.99 3.54 4.54
N GLY A 162 22.49 4.78 4.73
CA GLY A 162 23.91 5.03 4.98
C GLY A 162 24.80 4.69 3.77
N ILE A 163 24.22 4.57 2.57
CA ILE A 163 24.92 4.33 1.30
C ILE A 163 24.50 5.38 0.27
N PRO A 164 25.37 5.73 -0.69
CA PRO A 164 24.99 6.62 -1.78
C PRO A 164 24.01 5.93 -2.74
N PRO A 165 23.10 6.70 -3.37
CA PRO A 165 22.24 6.17 -4.41
C PRO A 165 23.06 5.71 -5.61
N SER A 166 22.57 4.70 -6.31
CA SER A 166 23.19 4.15 -7.52
C SER A 166 22.27 4.27 -8.73
N PHE A 167 22.83 4.14 -9.93
CA PHE A 167 22.04 4.07 -11.16
C PHE A 167 22.56 2.96 -12.08
N TYR A 168 21.64 2.37 -12.84
CA TYR A 168 21.91 1.29 -13.77
C TYR A 168 21.32 1.62 -15.14
N VAL A 169 22.07 1.33 -16.20
CA VAL A 169 21.52 1.37 -17.57
C VAL A 169 20.77 0.06 -17.80
N ILE A 170 19.44 0.12 -17.84
CA ILE A 170 18.57 -1.06 -17.99
C ILE A 170 18.14 -1.31 -19.43
N TYR A 171 18.26 -0.30 -20.30
CA TYR A 171 18.02 -0.43 -21.72
C TYR A 171 18.83 0.63 -22.48
N ARG A 172 19.36 0.26 -23.64
CA ARG A 172 20.06 1.17 -24.55
C ARG A 172 19.81 0.74 -25.98
N ASN A 173 19.46 1.70 -26.83
CA ASN A 173 19.49 1.57 -28.27
C ASN A 173 20.26 2.75 -28.88
N GLU A 174 20.20 2.92 -30.21
CA GLU A 174 20.95 3.96 -30.91
C GLU A 174 20.55 5.39 -30.54
N SER A 175 19.29 5.61 -30.14
CA SER A 175 18.72 6.95 -29.90
C SER A 175 18.30 7.22 -28.46
N SER A 176 18.28 6.20 -27.60
CA SER A 176 17.73 6.29 -26.25
C SER A 176 18.47 5.40 -25.25
N VAL A 177 18.55 5.88 -24.02
CA VAL A 177 19.07 5.16 -22.87
C VAL A 177 18.03 5.26 -21.76
N THR A 178 17.65 4.12 -21.18
CA THR A 178 16.82 4.07 -19.98
C THR A 178 17.69 3.77 -18.78
N ILE A 179 17.63 4.64 -17.79
CA ILE A 179 18.38 4.55 -16.54
C ILE A 179 17.40 4.25 -15.41
N GLN A 180 17.78 3.38 -14.48
CA GLN A 180 17.03 3.11 -13.25
C GLN A 180 17.89 3.48 -12.05
N PHE A 181 17.32 4.31 -11.16
CA PHE A 181 17.95 4.70 -9.90
C PHE A 181 17.58 3.70 -8.79
N THR A 182 18.52 3.44 -7.89
CA THR A 182 18.36 2.56 -6.74
C THR A 182 18.89 3.23 -5.48
N ASP A 183 18.49 2.72 -4.32
CA ASP A 183 19.08 3.06 -3.02
C ASP A 183 19.00 4.56 -2.66
N HIS A 184 17.95 5.22 -3.15
CA HIS A 184 17.62 6.58 -2.75
C HIS A 184 16.81 6.56 -1.46
N ASN A 185 17.05 7.54 -0.58
CA ASN A 185 16.30 7.66 0.68
C ASN A 185 14.84 8.08 0.42
N ARG A 186 14.58 8.82 -0.66
CA ARG A 186 13.25 9.23 -1.13
C ARG A 186 13.19 9.16 -2.66
N PRO A 187 12.08 8.71 -3.26
CA PRO A 187 11.92 8.72 -4.71
C PRO A 187 12.17 10.13 -5.29
N PRO A 188 12.87 10.25 -6.43
CA PRO A 188 13.04 11.53 -7.11
C PRO A 188 11.68 12.02 -7.65
N GLU A 189 11.28 13.23 -7.25
CA GLU A 189 10.05 13.93 -7.69
C GLU A 189 10.30 14.86 -8.87
#